data_AF-L8EXG5-F1
#
_entry.id   AF-L8EXG5-F1
#
_cell.length_a   1.000
_cell.length_b   1.000
_cell.length_c   1.000
_cell.angle_alpha   90.00
_cell.angle_beta   90.00
_cell.angle_gamma   90.00
#
_symmetry.space_group_name_H-M   'P 1'
#
loop_
_entity.id
_entity.type
_entity.pdbx_description
1 polymer ?
#
loop_
_entity_poly.entity_id
_entity_poly.type
_entity_poly.pdbx_seq_one_letter_code
_entity_poly.pdbx_strand_id
1 'polypeptide(L)'
;MSAAAPYRTRTYETYRTAAPARRATAGRAARHGVTALVGALALALLSGTAATANPANSPTRPGTETQRPHAEQAPHTTSKPRIERASLTADGTEANDASWGAVISADGRYVAFISKATNLTPDPNNPYLPDTYVKDLRTGAVTFLRDGLGGVRISADGRCVGTNAFGAHDLQGFVHDLKTGTRQALGSARGGSQITGLSGDCRYAVYTANPLHPADPQRIYLHDRTTGQDTLVSRPPTSEQYDMSDGSLSADGRILAYRAHRRLGDGPDRDDIIVTNLRTGEHRQLDGSQDDATAALVQLSANGRTVAYTVGLDTYVHDLRTGRTIRLNKIQGRALSPDGGHLLYTDGNTEALRLRNLRSGADHLVATQGGAEPGALTAHAHTTVFATPAGDLVPSDTNNAADVFVRRGR
;
A
#
# COMPACT_ATOMS: atom_id res chain seq x y z
N MET A 1 -7.06 43.41 20.04
CA MET A 1 -6.14 42.47 20.72
C MET A 1 -6.85 41.12 20.73
N SER A 2 -6.42 40.00 20.15
CA SER A 2 -5.31 39.62 19.28
C SER A 2 -5.90 38.51 18.37
N ALA A 3 -5.66 38.55 17.07
CA ALA A 3 -6.17 37.56 16.11
C ALA A 3 -5.27 36.32 16.12
N ALA A 4 -5.84 35.12 16.32
CA ALA A 4 -5.10 33.86 16.21
C ALA A 4 -5.09 33.38 14.75
N ALA A 5 -3.90 33.11 14.23
CA ALA A 5 -3.67 32.65 12.86
C ALA A 5 -4.07 31.17 12.66
N PRO A 6 -4.52 30.76 11.46
CA PRO A 6 -4.91 29.38 11.19
C PRO A 6 -3.70 28.43 11.05
N TYR A 7 -3.84 27.23 11.61
CA TYR A 7 -2.93 26.10 11.49
C TYR A 7 -2.80 25.66 10.03
N ARG A 8 -1.58 25.74 9.47
CA ARG A 8 -1.24 25.16 8.16
C ARG A 8 -0.89 23.68 8.34
N THR A 9 -1.65 22.79 7.72
CA THR A 9 -1.20 21.44 7.38
C THR A 9 -0.03 21.56 6.39
N ARG A 10 1.19 21.21 6.83
CA ARG A 10 2.31 20.97 5.92
C ARG A 10 2.12 19.58 5.32
N THR A 11 1.54 19.52 4.13
CA THR A 11 1.81 18.43 3.18
C THR A 11 3.32 18.39 2.91
N TYR A 12 3.90 17.20 2.78
CA TYR A 12 5.31 16.96 2.47
C TYR A 12 5.67 17.36 1.02
N GLU A 13 5.39 18.60 0.64
CA GLU A 13 5.86 19.26 -0.57
C GLU A 13 6.88 20.34 -0.18
N THR A 14 8.12 19.97 0.17
CA THR A 14 9.19 20.98 0.21
C THR A 14 10.58 20.36 0.09
N TYR A 15 10.92 19.89 -1.11
CA TYR A 15 12.31 19.84 -1.59
C TYR A 15 12.33 20.26 -3.07
N ARG A 16 12.14 21.55 -3.33
CA ARG A 16 12.44 22.20 -4.61
C ARG A 16 13.60 23.16 -4.40
N THR A 17 14.82 22.74 -4.71
CA THR A 17 15.94 23.65 -4.92
C THR A 17 16.07 23.93 -6.41
N ALA A 18 15.97 25.20 -6.79
CA ALA A 18 16.07 25.66 -8.17
C ALA A 18 17.49 25.47 -8.73
N ALA A 19 17.59 24.98 -9.97
CA ALA A 19 18.82 25.00 -10.78
C ALA A 19 18.54 25.68 -12.14
N PRO A 20 19.52 26.40 -12.72
CA PRO A 20 19.26 27.36 -13.79
C PRO A 20 19.18 26.72 -15.17
N ALA A 21 18.38 27.33 -16.04
CA ALA A 21 18.17 26.94 -17.43
C ALA A 21 19.47 26.96 -18.24
N ARG A 22 19.78 25.87 -18.94
CA ARG A 22 20.71 25.87 -20.08
C ARG A 22 19.98 25.46 -21.36
N ARG A 23 19.97 26.39 -22.32
CA ARG A 23 19.62 26.16 -23.73
C ARG A 23 20.63 25.17 -24.33
N ALA A 24 20.12 24.19 -25.08
CA ALA A 24 20.92 23.48 -26.07
C ALA A 24 20.06 23.21 -27.32
N THR A 25 20.72 23.43 -28.45
CA THR A 25 20.25 23.53 -29.83
C THR A 25 20.02 22.17 -30.49
N ALA A 26 19.20 22.20 -31.54
CA ALA A 26 18.79 21.08 -32.37
C ALA A 26 19.95 20.29 -33.01
N GLY A 27 19.78 18.97 -33.11
CA GLY A 27 20.57 18.07 -33.94
C GLY A 27 19.66 16.99 -34.53
N ARG A 28 19.63 16.89 -35.85
CA ARG A 28 18.75 16.05 -36.67
C ARG A 28 19.55 14.88 -37.25
N ALA A 29 19.11 13.64 -37.08
CA ALA A 29 19.44 12.47 -37.91
C ALA A 29 18.44 11.34 -37.54
N ALA A 30 17.53 10.87 -38.39
CA ALA A 30 17.66 10.12 -39.65
C ALA A 30 17.98 8.61 -39.46
N ARG A 31 16.90 7.82 -39.52
CA ARG A 31 16.66 6.51 -40.18
C ARG A 31 17.64 5.34 -39.95
N HIS A 32 17.05 4.20 -39.56
CA HIS A 32 16.94 2.89 -40.27
C HIS A 32 16.82 1.81 -39.19
N GLY A 33 15.80 0.96 -39.16
CA GLY A 33 15.56 -0.13 -40.10
C GLY A 33 15.38 -1.39 -39.26
N VAL A 34 14.13 -1.80 -39.08
CA VAL A 34 13.73 -2.99 -38.30
C VAL A 34 14.08 -4.25 -39.10
N THR A 35 14.67 -5.24 -38.46
CA THR A 35 14.70 -6.62 -38.99
C THR A 35 14.29 -7.57 -37.89
N ALA A 36 13.17 -8.25 -38.12
CA ALA A 36 12.61 -9.29 -37.27
C ALA A 36 13.38 -10.60 -37.47
N LEU A 37 13.57 -11.37 -36.40
CA LEU A 37 13.87 -12.79 -36.50
C LEU A 37 12.94 -13.56 -35.57
N VAL A 38 12.14 -14.44 -36.19
CA VAL A 38 11.28 -15.45 -35.57
C VAL A 38 12.13 -16.71 -35.38
N GLY A 39 12.06 -17.35 -34.20
CA GLY A 39 12.84 -18.55 -33.88
C GLY A 39 12.15 -19.49 -32.89
N ALA A 40 11.40 -20.44 -33.47
CA ALA A 40 10.99 -21.78 -33.06
C ALA A 40 10.93 -22.24 -31.57
N LEU A 41 9.76 -22.84 -31.30
CA LEU A 41 9.34 -23.67 -30.17
C LEU A 41 9.99 -25.07 -30.21
N ALA A 42 10.34 -25.66 -29.07
CA ALA A 42 10.54 -27.10 -28.93
C ALA A 42 9.95 -27.61 -27.60
N LEU A 43 9.04 -28.58 -27.73
CA LEU A 43 8.29 -29.26 -26.68
C LEU A 43 8.94 -30.62 -26.43
N ALA A 44 9.16 -31.01 -25.18
CA ALA A 44 9.52 -32.39 -24.82
C ALA A 44 8.71 -32.86 -23.61
N LEU A 45 7.87 -33.86 -23.85
CA LEU A 45 7.12 -34.65 -22.88
C LEU A 45 7.99 -35.83 -22.41
N LEU A 46 7.97 -36.15 -21.13
CA LEU A 46 8.28 -37.49 -20.62
C LEU A 46 7.28 -37.85 -19.51
N SER A 47 6.80 -39.09 -19.61
CA SER A 47 5.71 -39.69 -18.85
C SER A 47 6.21 -40.90 -18.03
N GLY A 48 5.46 -41.21 -16.98
CA GLY A 48 5.40 -42.53 -16.31
C GLY A 48 6.34 -42.68 -15.10
N THR A 49 5.98 -43.32 -13.99
CA THR A 49 4.77 -44.08 -13.58
C THR A 49 4.88 -44.33 -12.07
N ALA A 50 3.73 -44.40 -11.38
CA ALA A 50 3.60 -44.76 -9.97
C ALA A 50 3.57 -46.28 -9.76
N ALA A 51 3.98 -46.74 -8.57
CA ALA A 51 3.63 -48.06 -8.05
C ALA A 51 3.47 -48.02 -6.52
N THR A 52 2.35 -48.57 -6.06
CA THR A 52 1.91 -48.76 -4.68
C THR A 52 2.22 -50.18 -4.21
N ALA A 53 2.54 -50.40 -2.92
CA ALA A 53 2.05 -51.55 -2.13
C ALA A 53 2.50 -51.49 -0.65
N ASN A 54 1.55 -51.77 0.25
CA ASN A 54 1.70 -52.24 1.65
C ASN A 54 1.39 -53.77 1.63
N PRO A 55 1.72 -54.66 2.62
CA PRO A 55 1.36 -54.50 4.04
C PRO A 55 2.28 -55.17 5.11
N ALA A 56 1.89 -54.91 6.38
CA ALA A 56 2.19 -55.47 7.71
C ALA A 56 2.98 -56.79 7.91
N ASN A 57 3.87 -56.79 8.92
CA ASN A 57 3.90 -57.81 10.00
C ASN A 57 4.71 -57.35 11.24
N SER A 58 4.15 -57.55 12.43
CA SER A 58 4.81 -57.37 13.74
C SER A 58 5.54 -58.65 14.17
N PRO A 59 6.61 -58.57 14.98
CA PRO A 59 6.51 -59.23 16.30
C PRO A 59 7.27 -58.53 17.46
N THR A 60 6.62 -58.58 18.64
CA THR A 60 7.12 -58.74 20.03
C THR A 60 8.39 -58.02 20.54
N ARG A 61 8.17 -57.26 21.62
CA ARG A 61 9.12 -56.66 22.60
C ARG A 61 9.77 -57.74 23.49
N PRO A 62 11.05 -57.56 23.88
CA PRO A 62 11.45 -57.23 25.27
C PRO A 62 12.37 -55.98 25.24
N GLY A 63 12.23 -54.94 26.05
CA GLY A 63 12.23 -55.02 27.51
C GLY A 63 13.63 -54.75 28.08
N THR A 64 14.31 -53.66 27.72
CA THR A 64 15.43 -53.11 28.51
C THR A 64 15.43 -51.59 28.41
N GLU A 65 15.19 -51.00 29.57
CA GLU A 65 15.12 -49.58 29.88
C GLU A 65 16.55 -49.04 29.97
N THR A 66 17.02 -48.36 28.93
CA THR A 66 18.19 -47.49 29.00
C THR A 66 17.70 -46.06 28.92
N GLN A 67 17.68 -45.39 30.06
CA GLN A 67 17.39 -43.96 30.20
C GLN A 67 18.23 -43.17 29.18
N ARG A 68 17.55 -42.60 28.17
CA ARG A 68 18.15 -41.50 27.39
C ARG A 68 18.24 -40.30 28.31
N PRO A 69 19.38 -39.61 28.39
CA PRO A 69 19.44 -38.35 29.12
C PRO A 69 18.41 -37.40 28.49
N HIS A 70 17.63 -36.76 29.35
CA HIS A 70 16.73 -35.68 28.99
C HIS A 70 17.45 -34.74 28.02
N ALA A 71 16.99 -34.73 26.77
CA ALA A 71 17.28 -33.63 25.87
C ALA A 71 16.60 -32.42 26.50
N GLU A 72 17.38 -31.65 27.25
CA GLU A 72 17.09 -30.28 27.62
C GLU A 72 16.57 -29.61 26.36
N GLN A 73 15.27 -29.29 26.36
CA GLN A 73 14.65 -28.51 25.30
C GLN A 73 15.50 -27.26 25.17
N ALA A 74 16.22 -27.13 24.05
CA ALA A 74 16.95 -25.94 23.72
C ALA A 74 16.00 -24.76 23.97
N PRO A 75 16.38 -23.77 24.80
CA PRO A 75 15.50 -22.68 25.11
C PRO A 75 15.03 -22.09 23.78
N HIS A 76 13.71 -21.99 23.61
CA HIS A 76 13.12 -21.26 22.50
C HIS A 76 13.81 -19.91 22.46
N THR A 77 14.75 -19.74 21.52
CA THR A 77 15.44 -18.49 21.34
C THR A 77 14.38 -17.51 20.86
N THR A 78 13.87 -16.73 21.79
CA THR A 78 12.88 -15.71 21.47
C THR A 78 13.63 -14.66 20.64
N SER A 79 13.62 -14.80 19.32
CA SER A 79 14.35 -13.87 18.46
C SER A 79 13.85 -12.45 18.74
N LYS A 80 14.79 -11.51 18.85
CA LYS A 80 14.46 -10.09 18.98
C LYS A 80 13.74 -9.66 17.68
N PRO A 81 12.80 -8.71 17.75
CA PRO A 81 12.23 -8.12 16.53
C PRO A 81 13.37 -7.65 15.64
N ARG A 82 13.35 -8.08 14.37
CA ARG A 82 14.41 -7.79 13.41
C ARG A 82 13.96 -6.64 12.51
N ILE A 83 14.77 -5.58 12.47
CA ILE A 83 14.61 -4.47 11.54
C ILE A 83 15.65 -4.65 10.43
N GLU A 84 15.22 -4.50 9.19
CA GLU A 84 16.08 -4.49 8.00
C GLU A 84 15.69 -3.35 7.06
N ARG A 85 16.65 -2.81 6.32
CA ARG A 85 16.36 -1.82 5.28
C ARG A 85 15.86 -2.52 4.01
N ALA A 86 14.78 -2.00 3.44
CA ALA A 86 14.18 -2.49 2.20
C ALA A 86 14.64 -1.65 0.98
N SER A 87 14.92 -0.36 1.16
CA SER A 87 15.44 0.57 0.15
C SER A 87 16.93 0.37 -0.15
N LEU A 88 17.31 -0.87 -0.48
CA LEU A 88 18.66 -1.24 -0.90
C LEU A 88 18.64 -1.71 -2.35
N THR A 89 19.73 -1.48 -3.08
CA THR A 89 19.98 -2.10 -4.38
C THR A 89 19.95 -3.64 -4.29
N ALA A 90 19.99 -4.32 -5.43
CA ALA A 90 19.99 -5.79 -5.46
C ALA A 90 21.21 -6.42 -4.77
N ASP A 91 22.37 -5.75 -4.79
CA ASP A 91 23.60 -6.20 -4.13
C ASP A 91 23.75 -5.72 -2.67
N GLY A 92 22.75 -5.00 -2.15
CA GLY A 92 22.74 -4.50 -0.77
C GLY A 92 23.39 -3.14 -0.56
N THR A 93 23.83 -2.48 -1.64
CA THR A 93 24.30 -1.08 -1.61
C THR A 93 23.17 -0.14 -1.16
N GLU A 94 23.55 0.88 -0.39
CA GLU A 94 22.65 1.93 0.12
C GLU A 94 22.10 2.80 -1.03
N ALA A 95 20.80 3.13 -0.95
CA ALA A 95 20.19 4.11 -1.84
C ALA A 95 20.84 5.49 -1.66
N ASN A 96 21.12 6.18 -2.75
CA ASN A 96 21.83 7.47 -2.73
C ASN A 96 20.92 8.70 -2.55
N ASP A 97 19.62 8.51 -2.31
CA ASP A 97 18.64 9.56 -1.98
C ASP A 97 17.43 8.92 -1.26
N ALA A 98 16.51 9.76 -0.77
CA ALA A 98 15.40 9.37 0.08
C ALA A 98 14.42 8.38 -0.58
N SER A 99 13.88 7.48 0.24
CA SER A 99 12.85 6.51 -0.08
C SER A 99 11.71 6.56 0.94
N TRP A 100 10.46 6.45 0.48
CA TRP A 100 9.26 6.53 1.32
C TRP A 100 8.04 5.83 0.69
N GLY A 101 6.85 5.99 1.29
CA GLY A 101 5.59 5.56 0.68
C GLY A 101 5.43 4.05 0.55
N ALA A 102 6.00 3.28 1.49
CA ALA A 102 6.13 1.84 1.36
C ALA A 102 4.86 1.07 1.75
N VAL A 103 4.54 0.04 0.95
CA VAL A 103 3.47 -0.94 1.19
C VAL A 103 4.00 -2.37 1.03
N ILE A 104 3.36 -3.35 1.65
CA ILE A 104 3.84 -4.75 1.68
C ILE A 104 2.76 -5.74 1.22
N SER A 105 3.16 -6.79 0.48
CA SER A 105 2.29 -7.92 0.13
C SER A 105 1.88 -8.72 1.37
N ALA A 106 0.78 -9.47 1.29
CA ALA A 106 0.20 -10.14 2.45
C ALA A 106 1.11 -11.23 3.05
N ASP A 107 1.91 -11.87 2.21
CA ASP A 107 2.92 -12.86 2.59
C ASP A 107 4.21 -12.24 3.17
N GLY A 108 4.31 -10.90 3.18
CA GLY A 108 5.47 -10.18 3.67
C GLY A 108 6.69 -10.27 2.76
N ARG A 109 6.53 -10.70 1.50
CA ARG A 109 7.66 -10.92 0.56
C ARG A 109 8.02 -9.70 -0.27
N TYR A 110 7.04 -8.97 -0.76
CA TYR A 110 7.25 -7.86 -1.70
C TYR A 110 6.98 -6.54 -1.01
N VAL A 111 7.93 -5.60 -1.10
CA VAL A 111 7.76 -4.22 -0.64
C VAL A 111 7.78 -3.31 -1.85
N ALA A 112 6.70 -2.59 -2.10
CA ALA A 112 6.66 -1.54 -3.10
C ALA A 112 6.84 -0.18 -2.42
N PHE A 113 7.71 0.68 -2.96
CA PHE A 113 8.05 1.96 -2.35
C PHE A 113 8.48 2.99 -3.40
N ILE A 114 8.50 4.25 -3.00
CA ILE A 114 8.91 5.39 -3.83
C ILE A 114 10.35 5.75 -3.46
N SER A 115 11.18 6.13 -4.42
CA SER A 115 12.54 6.59 -4.17
C SER A 115 12.98 7.68 -5.14
N LYS A 116 13.83 8.60 -4.66
CA LYS A 116 14.61 9.54 -5.49
C LYS A 116 15.97 8.97 -5.88
N ALA A 117 16.35 7.82 -5.36
CA ALA A 117 17.67 7.26 -5.56
C ALA A 117 17.88 6.84 -7.02
N THR A 118 19.00 7.26 -7.61
CA THR A 118 19.36 6.94 -9.00
C THR A 118 20.12 5.62 -9.12
N ASN A 119 20.51 5.02 -8.00
CA ASN A 119 21.33 3.81 -7.96
C ASN A 119 20.55 2.51 -7.64
N LEU A 120 19.25 2.57 -7.31
CA LEU A 120 18.43 1.37 -7.03
C LEU A 120 18.32 0.44 -8.24
N THR A 121 18.17 1.04 -9.42
CA THR A 121 18.38 0.40 -10.72
C THR A 121 19.03 1.44 -11.63
N PRO A 122 20.31 1.30 -12.01
CA PRO A 122 20.95 2.28 -12.88
C PRO A 122 20.26 2.35 -14.26
N ASP A 123 19.48 3.41 -14.50
CA ASP A 123 18.96 3.76 -15.83
C ASP A 123 19.44 5.18 -16.20
N PRO A 124 20.37 5.33 -17.15
CA PRO A 124 20.90 6.63 -17.55
C PRO A 124 19.86 7.51 -18.27
N ASN A 125 18.70 6.95 -18.65
CA ASN A 125 17.66 7.64 -19.41
C ASN A 125 16.41 7.95 -18.57
N ASN A 126 16.54 8.00 -17.25
CA ASN A 126 15.46 8.36 -16.36
C ASN A 126 15.60 9.79 -15.81
N PRO A 127 15.06 10.81 -16.52
CA PRO A 127 15.19 12.20 -16.10
C PRO A 127 14.16 12.64 -15.04
N TYR A 128 13.20 11.77 -14.67
CA TYR A 128 12.06 12.13 -13.82
C TYR A 128 12.06 11.32 -12.52
N LEU A 129 12.39 11.98 -11.42
CA LEU A 129 12.32 11.43 -10.06
C LEU A 129 11.25 12.18 -9.27
N PRO A 130 10.55 11.53 -8.31
CA PRO A 130 10.79 10.19 -7.79
C PRO A 130 10.07 9.07 -8.56
N ASP A 131 10.52 7.83 -8.35
CA ASP A 131 10.01 6.63 -9.02
C ASP A 131 9.58 5.53 -8.05
N THR A 132 8.82 4.56 -8.55
CA THR A 132 8.37 3.40 -7.77
C THR A 132 9.25 2.18 -8.03
N TYR A 133 9.58 1.47 -6.96
CA TYR A 133 10.38 0.25 -6.97
C TYR A 133 9.67 -0.86 -6.19
N VAL A 134 9.97 -2.11 -6.55
CA VAL A 134 9.53 -3.30 -5.82
C VAL A 134 10.74 -4.10 -5.38
N LYS A 135 10.88 -4.33 -4.07
CA LYS A 135 11.89 -5.21 -3.47
C LYS A 135 11.29 -6.58 -3.21
N ASP A 136 11.90 -7.64 -3.75
CA ASP A 136 11.64 -9.02 -3.30
C ASP A 136 12.55 -9.31 -2.09
N LEU A 137 11.97 -9.30 -0.88
CA LEU A 137 12.72 -9.52 0.36
C LEU A 137 13.33 -10.92 0.47
N ARG A 138 12.88 -11.88 -0.36
CA ARG A 138 13.43 -13.23 -0.37
C ARG A 138 14.71 -13.32 -1.20
N THR A 139 14.77 -12.61 -2.32
CA THR A 139 15.87 -12.71 -3.29
C THR A 139 16.80 -11.49 -3.30
N GLY A 140 16.36 -10.37 -2.72
CA GLY A 140 17.04 -9.09 -2.79
C GLY A 140 16.77 -8.32 -4.10
N ALA A 141 16.11 -8.94 -5.09
CA ALA A 141 15.87 -8.31 -6.39
C ALA A 141 15.07 -7.00 -6.26
N VAL A 142 15.44 -6.00 -7.07
CA VAL A 142 14.76 -4.70 -7.17
C VAL A 142 14.20 -4.58 -8.58
N THR A 143 12.91 -4.31 -8.70
CA THR A 143 12.23 -4.05 -9.97
C THR A 143 11.83 -2.58 -10.03
N PHE A 144 12.23 -1.89 -11.10
CA PHE A 144 11.83 -0.52 -11.38
C PHE A 144 10.46 -0.49 -12.07
N LEU A 145 9.51 0.28 -11.52
CA LEU A 145 8.22 0.56 -12.13
C LEU A 145 8.24 1.99 -12.67
N ARG A 146 8.51 2.08 -13.97
CA ARG A 146 8.69 3.33 -14.69
C ARG A 146 7.53 4.31 -14.47
N ASP A 147 7.89 5.58 -14.26
CA ASP A 147 7.00 6.74 -14.13
C ASP A 147 6.05 6.67 -12.92
N GLY A 148 6.29 5.80 -11.94
CA GLY A 148 5.45 5.69 -10.74
C GLY A 148 5.76 6.80 -9.73
N LEU A 149 4.96 7.88 -9.74
CA LEU A 149 5.18 9.07 -8.91
C LEU A 149 4.61 8.96 -7.49
N GLY A 150 3.62 8.09 -7.27
CA GLY A 150 2.96 7.96 -5.97
C GLY A 150 1.76 7.02 -5.96
N GLY A 151 1.00 7.04 -4.85
CA GLY A 151 -0.21 6.23 -4.70
C GLY A 151 0.02 4.72 -4.78
N VAL A 152 1.16 4.26 -4.25
CA VAL A 152 1.58 2.87 -4.36
C VAL A 152 0.59 1.95 -3.66
N ARG A 153 0.13 0.92 -4.36
CA ARG A 153 -0.71 -0.17 -3.84
C ARG A 153 -0.13 -1.50 -4.29
N ILE A 154 -0.27 -2.55 -3.49
CA ILE A 154 0.17 -3.89 -3.89
C ILE A 154 -0.94 -4.91 -3.62
N SER A 155 -1.13 -5.85 -4.55
CA SER A 155 -2.05 -6.98 -4.33
C SER A 155 -1.51 -7.92 -3.24
N ALA A 156 -2.42 -8.68 -2.61
CA ALA A 156 -2.05 -9.56 -1.51
C ALA A 156 -1.02 -10.62 -1.91
N ASP A 157 -1.11 -11.13 -3.14
CA ASP A 157 -0.17 -12.08 -3.74
C ASP A 157 1.15 -11.43 -4.24
N GLY A 158 1.30 -10.11 -4.13
CA GLY A 158 2.46 -9.37 -4.63
C GLY A 158 2.59 -9.33 -6.16
N ARG A 159 1.59 -9.82 -6.90
CA ARG A 159 1.63 -9.88 -8.36
C ARG A 159 1.51 -8.51 -9.01
N CYS A 160 0.69 -7.64 -8.44
CA CYS A 160 0.36 -6.37 -9.05
C CYS A 160 0.65 -5.18 -8.17
N VAL A 161 1.13 -4.12 -8.80
CA VAL A 161 1.41 -2.85 -8.15
C VAL A 161 0.64 -1.74 -8.83
N GLY A 162 -0.12 -0.99 -8.05
CA GLY A 162 -0.80 0.23 -8.44
C GLY A 162 0.12 1.42 -8.28
N THR A 163 0.15 2.32 -9.26
CA THR A 163 0.90 3.59 -9.18
C THR A 163 0.12 4.71 -9.86
N ASN A 164 0.30 5.95 -9.40
CA ASN A 164 -0.14 7.15 -10.12
C ASN A 164 1.05 7.77 -10.84
N ALA A 165 0.85 8.17 -12.10
CA ALA A 165 1.88 8.71 -12.98
C ALA A 165 1.28 9.81 -13.87
N PHE A 166 2.12 10.60 -14.56
CA PHE A 166 1.61 11.45 -15.63
C PHE A 166 1.05 10.59 -16.76
N GLY A 167 -0.24 10.76 -17.05
CA GLY A 167 -0.92 10.24 -18.23
C GLY A 167 -0.76 11.19 -19.42
N ALA A 168 -1.56 10.97 -20.46
CA ALA A 168 -1.49 11.77 -21.70
C ALA A 168 -1.88 13.25 -21.50
N HIS A 169 -2.76 13.53 -20.54
CA HIS A 169 -3.34 14.85 -20.31
C HIS A 169 -3.34 15.29 -18.84
N ASP A 170 -3.32 14.36 -17.89
CA ASP A 170 -3.35 14.61 -16.45
C ASP A 170 -2.74 13.41 -15.69
N LEU A 171 -2.64 13.46 -14.36
CA LEU A 171 -2.33 12.31 -13.53
C LEU A 171 -3.29 11.15 -13.81
N GLN A 172 -2.74 9.96 -13.95
CA GLN A 172 -3.48 8.75 -14.28
C GLN A 172 -3.02 7.60 -13.38
N GLY A 173 -3.99 6.78 -12.96
CA GLY A 173 -3.73 5.55 -12.23
C GLY A 173 -3.32 4.43 -13.19
N PHE A 174 -2.37 3.62 -12.77
CA PHE A 174 -1.88 2.48 -13.52
C PHE A 174 -1.81 1.23 -12.63
N VAL A 175 -2.01 0.07 -13.24
CA VAL A 175 -1.71 -1.24 -12.65
C VAL A 175 -0.59 -1.89 -13.44
N HIS A 176 0.49 -2.26 -12.76
CA HIS A 176 1.60 -3.04 -13.29
C HIS A 176 1.43 -4.49 -12.84
N ASP A 177 1.40 -5.43 -13.78
CA ASP A 177 1.39 -6.87 -13.51
C ASP A 177 2.82 -7.40 -13.62
N LEU A 178 3.45 -7.68 -12.48
CA LEU A 178 4.85 -8.08 -12.40
C LEU A 178 5.09 -9.47 -13.02
N LYS A 179 4.04 -10.29 -13.15
CA LYS A 179 4.14 -11.62 -13.76
C LYS A 179 4.20 -11.54 -15.27
N THR A 180 3.41 -10.66 -15.88
CA THR A 180 3.32 -10.53 -17.35
C THR A 180 4.18 -9.38 -17.90
N GLY A 181 4.62 -8.47 -17.04
CA GLY A 181 5.31 -7.22 -17.44
C GLY A 181 4.37 -6.18 -18.05
N THR A 182 3.04 -6.38 -17.97
CA THR A 182 2.07 -5.47 -18.59
C THR A 182 1.75 -4.29 -17.67
N ARG A 183 1.63 -3.10 -18.26
CA ARG A 183 1.16 -1.87 -17.60
C ARG A 183 -0.17 -1.45 -18.20
N GLN A 184 -1.17 -1.24 -17.34
CA GLN A 184 -2.52 -0.88 -17.73
C GLN A 184 -2.92 0.46 -17.13
N ALA A 185 -3.39 1.40 -17.95
CA ALA A 185 -3.96 2.66 -17.50
C ALA A 185 -5.42 2.48 -17.01
N LEU A 186 -5.82 3.23 -16.00
CA LEU A 186 -7.18 3.26 -15.46
C LEU A 186 -7.91 4.53 -15.88
N GLY A 187 -9.22 4.44 -16.11
CA GLY A 187 -10.05 5.56 -16.53
C GLY A 187 -9.81 6.03 -17.97
N SER A 188 -10.41 7.16 -18.32
CA SER A 188 -10.34 7.70 -19.69
C SER A 188 -8.98 8.33 -20.00
N ALA A 189 -8.56 8.32 -21.27
CA ALA A 189 -7.34 9.00 -21.68
C ALA A 189 -7.42 10.54 -21.58
N ARG A 190 -8.63 11.13 -21.62
CA ARG A 190 -8.84 12.59 -21.67
C ARG A 190 -9.08 13.23 -20.30
N GLY A 191 -9.26 12.46 -19.24
CA GLY A 191 -9.43 12.96 -17.86
C GLY A 191 -8.48 12.27 -16.90
N GLY A 192 -8.21 12.89 -15.76
CA GLY A 192 -7.33 12.31 -14.75
C GLY A 192 -7.95 11.11 -14.05
N SER A 193 -7.11 10.24 -13.51
CA SER A 193 -7.54 9.19 -12.60
C SER A 193 -6.45 8.91 -11.56
N GLN A 194 -6.85 8.40 -10.40
CA GLN A 194 -5.91 8.00 -9.37
C GLN A 194 -6.31 6.64 -8.82
N ILE A 195 -5.40 5.67 -8.86
CA ILE A 195 -5.63 4.38 -8.22
C ILE A 195 -5.64 4.56 -6.70
N THR A 196 -6.61 3.95 -6.04
CA THR A 196 -6.81 4.05 -4.59
C THR A 196 -6.81 2.69 -3.90
N GLY A 197 -7.04 1.60 -4.64
CA GLY A 197 -7.00 0.24 -4.08
C GLY A 197 -6.91 -0.88 -5.12
N LEU A 198 -6.51 -2.06 -4.64
CA LEU A 198 -6.41 -3.30 -5.41
C LEU A 198 -7.04 -4.44 -4.61
N SER A 199 -7.69 -5.36 -5.31
CA SER A 199 -8.09 -6.66 -4.75
C SER A 199 -6.88 -7.56 -4.55
N GLY A 200 -7.03 -8.56 -3.68
CA GLY A 200 -5.94 -9.43 -3.25
C GLY A 200 -5.39 -10.33 -4.36
N ASP A 201 -6.22 -10.71 -5.31
CA ASP A 201 -5.90 -11.55 -6.47
C ASP A 201 -5.54 -10.76 -7.73
N CYS A 202 -5.45 -9.43 -7.60
CA CYS A 202 -5.25 -8.50 -8.72
C CYS A 202 -6.34 -8.57 -9.82
N ARG A 203 -7.55 -9.04 -9.50
CA ARG A 203 -8.65 -8.98 -10.46
C ARG A 203 -9.22 -7.57 -10.60
N TYR A 204 -9.48 -6.93 -9.47
CA TYR A 204 -10.10 -5.61 -9.40
C TYR A 204 -9.11 -4.54 -8.98
N ALA A 205 -9.23 -3.38 -9.61
CA ALA A 205 -8.61 -2.13 -9.19
C ALA A 205 -9.70 -1.08 -8.96
N VAL A 206 -9.59 -0.28 -7.90
CA VAL A 206 -10.46 0.88 -7.70
C VAL A 206 -9.69 2.16 -7.90
N TYR A 207 -10.32 3.11 -8.58
CA TYR A 207 -9.73 4.40 -8.87
C TYR A 207 -10.75 5.53 -8.75
N THR A 208 -10.26 6.70 -8.35
CA THR A 208 -11.02 7.95 -8.40
C THR A 208 -10.83 8.57 -9.78
N ALA A 209 -11.93 8.86 -10.47
CA ALA A 209 -11.94 9.63 -11.69
C ALA A 209 -11.93 11.12 -11.36
N ASN A 210 -11.02 11.85 -11.98
CA ASN A 210 -10.84 13.30 -11.87
C ASN A 210 -11.28 13.94 -13.20
N PRO A 211 -12.58 14.30 -13.33
CA PRO A 211 -13.08 14.86 -14.57
C PRO A 211 -12.46 16.23 -14.84
N LEU A 212 -12.35 16.58 -16.11
CA LEU A 212 -11.74 17.84 -16.57
C LEU A 212 -12.52 19.09 -16.12
N HIS A 213 -13.83 18.97 -15.90
CA HIS A 213 -14.69 20.10 -15.64
C HIS A 213 -14.97 20.21 -14.12
N PRO A 214 -14.71 21.36 -13.48
CA PRO A 214 -14.92 21.53 -12.04
C PRO A 214 -16.38 21.34 -11.58
N ALA A 215 -17.36 21.45 -12.47
CA ALA A 215 -18.75 21.14 -12.14
C ALA A 215 -19.06 19.63 -12.15
N ASP A 216 -18.18 18.82 -12.74
CA ASP A 216 -18.30 17.37 -12.70
C ASP A 216 -17.65 16.87 -11.40
N PRO A 217 -18.38 16.12 -10.58
CA PRO A 217 -17.84 15.62 -9.32
C PRO A 217 -16.99 14.36 -9.51
N GLN A 218 -15.98 14.21 -8.65
CA GLN A 218 -15.13 13.02 -8.56
C GLN A 218 -15.97 11.79 -8.22
N ARG A 219 -15.64 10.67 -8.86
CA ARG A 219 -16.36 9.41 -8.73
C ARG A 219 -15.39 8.25 -8.60
N ILE A 220 -15.79 7.20 -7.89
CA ILE A 220 -14.99 6.00 -7.75
C ILE A 220 -15.53 4.93 -8.68
N TYR A 221 -14.63 4.37 -9.47
CA TYR A 221 -14.87 3.27 -10.38
C TYR A 221 -14.11 2.03 -9.94
N LEU A 222 -14.69 0.87 -10.22
CA LEU A 222 -14.05 -0.42 -10.11
C LEU A 222 -13.78 -0.95 -11.52
N HIS A 223 -12.51 -1.21 -11.81
CA HIS A 223 -12.04 -1.82 -13.03
C HIS A 223 -11.89 -3.33 -12.82
N ASP A 224 -12.62 -4.15 -13.57
CA ASP A 224 -12.41 -5.60 -13.65
C ASP A 224 -11.36 -5.92 -14.72
N ARG A 225 -10.14 -6.26 -14.30
CA ARG A 225 -9.01 -6.57 -15.18
C ARG A 225 -9.19 -7.85 -15.97
N THR A 226 -10.18 -8.67 -15.65
CA THR A 226 -10.50 -9.89 -16.43
C THR A 226 -11.36 -9.54 -17.64
N THR A 227 -12.32 -8.64 -17.48
CA THR A 227 -13.28 -8.27 -18.54
C THR A 227 -12.93 -6.95 -19.22
N GLY A 228 -12.09 -6.13 -18.61
CA GLY A 228 -11.78 -4.77 -19.03
C GLY A 228 -12.87 -3.74 -18.72
N GLN A 229 -13.92 -4.10 -17.97
CA GLN A 229 -15.01 -3.18 -17.66
C GLN A 229 -14.73 -2.26 -16.48
N ASP A 230 -15.12 -1.00 -16.64
CA ASP A 230 -15.21 -0.01 -15.56
C ASP A 230 -16.66 0.13 -15.09
N THR A 231 -16.89 -0.08 -13.79
CA THR A 231 -18.20 0.07 -13.15
C THR A 231 -18.17 1.23 -12.16
N LEU A 232 -19.14 2.15 -12.25
CA LEU A 232 -19.32 3.20 -11.26
C LEU A 232 -19.80 2.58 -9.93
N VAL A 233 -19.00 2.71 -8.87
CA VAL A 233 -19.26 2.09 -7.57
C VAL A 233 -19.56 3.09 -6.45
N SER A 234 -19.16 4.35 -6.62
CA SER A 234 -19.64 5.43 -5.76
C SER A 234 -21.03 5.89 -6.20
N ARG A 235 -22.00 5.95 -5.28
CA ARG A 235 -23.33 6.53 -5.54
C ARG A 235 -23.58 7.70 -4.57
N PRO A 236 -24.16 8.82 -5.04
CA PRO A 236 -24.60 9.89 -4.15
C PRO A 236 -25.87 9.48 -3.40
N PRO A 237 -26.10 9.96 -2.16
CA PRO A 237 -27.37 9.74 -1.48
C PRO A 237 -28.55 10.51 -2.10
N THR A 238 -28.40 11.76 -2.55
CA THR A 238 -29.53 12.61 -3.03
C THR A 238 -29.02 13.90 -3.73
N SER A 239 -29.89 14.92 -3.90
CA SER A 239 -29.84 16.18 -4.68
C SER A 239 -28.62 17.11 -4.51
N GLU A 240 -27.63 16.77 -3.69
CA GLU A 240 -26.42 17.55 -3.44
C GLU A 240 -25.22 16.98 -4.21
N GLN A 241 -24.27 17.83 -4.61
CA GLN A 241 -23.06 17.40 -5.31
C GLN A 241 -21.96 17.01 -4.31
N TYR A 242 -21.60 15.73 -4.30
CA TYR A 242 -20.49 15.18 -3.52
C TYR A 242 -19.34 14.71 -4.40
N ASP A 243 -18.11 14.96 -3.98
CA ASP A 243 -16.89 14.31 -4.48
C ASP A 243 -16.62 13.00 -3.77
N MET A 244 -16.24 11.98 -4.53
CA MET A 244 -15.97 10.64 -3.99
C MET A 244 -14.49 10.32 -4.20
N SER A 245 -13.76 10.15 -3.10
CA SER A 245 -12.31 10.00 -3.09
C SER A 245 -11.83 8.94 -2.08
N ASP A 246 -10.53 8.66 -2.07
CA ASP A 246 -9.85 7.83 -1.08
C ASP A 246 -10.44 6.41 -0.93
N GLY A 247 -10.78 5.75 -2.04
CA GLY A 247 -11.35 4.41 -2.02
C GLY A 247 -10.41 3.34 -1.42
N SER A 248 -10.93 2.47 -0.56
CA SER A 248 -10.23 1.32 0.03
C SER A 248 -11.06 0.05 -0.17
N LEU A 249 -10.52 -0.91 -0.93
CA LEU A 249 -11.21 -2.13 -1.35
C LEU A 249 -10.81 -3.33 -0.50
N SER A 250 -11.76 -4.19 -0.15
CA SER A 250 -11.47 -5.50 0.45
C SER A 250 -10.74 -6.42 -0.52
N ALA A 251 -9.96 -7.36 0.00
CA ALA A 251 -9.16 -8.26 -0.84
C ALA A 251 -10.02 -9.13 -1.76
N ASP A 252 -11.26 -9.44 -1.37
CA ASP A 252 -12.20 -10.19 -2.20
C ASP A 252 -12.99 -9.33 -3.21
N GLY A 253 -12.74 -8.02 -3.23
CA GLY A 253 -13.38 -7.07 -4.14
C GLY A 253 -14.87 -6.82 -3.86
N ARG A 254 -15.36 -7.12 -2.64
CA ARG A 254 -16.80 -7.05 -2.33
C ARG A 254 -17.22 -5.83 -1.52
N ILE A 255 -16.31 -5.27 -0.73
CA ILE A 255 -16.60 -4.13 0.14
C ILE A 255 -15.66 -2.99 -0.25
N LEU A 256 -16.22 -1.79 -0.40
CA LEU A 256 -15.48 -0.57 -0.66
C LEU A 256 -15.81 0.43 0.45
N ALA A 257 -14.78 0.96 1.11
CA ALA A 257 -14.93 2.16 1.92
C ALA A 257 -14.39 3.36 1.12
N TYR A 258 -14.98 4.54 1.26
CA TYR A 258 -14.51 5.75 0.61
C TYR A 258 -14.97 7.00 1.36
N ARG A 259 -14.35 8.14 1.02
CA ARG A 259 -14.74 9.45 1.51
C ARG A 259 -15.69 10.13 0.51
N ALA A 260 -16.81 10.64 1.01
CA ALA A 260 -17.73 11.50 0.29
C ALA A 260 -17.60 12.94 0.81
N HIS A 261 -17.19 13.87 -0.04
CA HIS A 261 -16.99 15.27 0.33
C HIS A 261 -18.09 16.15 -0.28
N ARG A 262 -18.89 16.82 0.55
CA ARG A 262 -19.95 17.73 0.10
C ARG A 262 -19.36 19.03 -0.46
N ARG A 263 -19.56 19.28 -1.76
CA ARG A 263 -19.09 20.51 -2.44
C ARG A 263 -19.96 21.73 -2.16
N LEU A 264 -21.27 21.53 -2.06
CA LEU A 264 -22.28 22.59 -2.03
C LEU A 264 -23.20 22.41 -0.81
N GLY A 265 -23.53 23.51 -0.14
CA GLY A 265 -24.37 23.54 1.06
C GLY A 265 -23.67 24.17 2.26
N ASP A 266 -24.43 24.89 3.09
CA ASP A 266 -23.95 25.45 4.34
C ASP A 266 -24.09 24.39 5.44
N GLY A 267 -22.96 24.03 6.06
CA GLY A 267 -22.93 23.07 7.15
C GLY A 267 -21.50 22.78 7.57
N PRO A 268 -21.28 22.45 8.84
CA PRO A 268 -19.95 22.25 9.37
C PRO A 268 -19.42 20.84 9.09
N ASP A 269 -20.31 19.87 8.85
CA ASP A 269 -19.97 18.54 8.38
C ASP A 269 -19.90 18.50 6.85
N ARG A 270 -18.74 18.11 6.31
CA ARG A 270 -18.47 18.14 4.87
C ARG A 270 -17.91 16.83 4.34
N ASP A 271 -17.49 15.90 5.18
CA ASP A 271 -16.79 14.69 4.74
C ASP A 271 -17.39 13.49 5.47
N ASP A 272 -18.00 12.59 4.70
CA ASP A 272 -18.61 11.36 5.19
C ASP A 272 -17.77 10.13 4.81
N ILE A 273 -17.65 9.17 5.72
CA ILE A 273 -17.09 7.84 5.46
C ILE A 273 -18.21 6.89 5.07
N ILE A 274 -18.22 6.52 3.79
CA ILE A 274 -19.21 5.62 3.21
C ILE A 274 -18.61 4.24 3.03
N VAL A 275 -19.39 3.21 3.34
CA VAL A 275 -19.08 1.81 3.03
C VAL A 275 -20.16 1.24 2.13
N THR A 276 -19.73 0.66 1.01
CA THR A 276 -20.60 0.05 0.00
C THR A 276 -20.30 -1.43 -0.15
N ASN A 277 -21.36 -2.25 -0.11
CA ASN A 277 -21.33 -3.63 -0.54
C ASN A 277 -21.52 -3.68 -2.05
N LEU A 278 -20.46 -4.03 -2.77
CA LEU A 278 -20.40 -4.02 -4.23
C LEU A 278 -21.24 -5.12 -4.89
N ARG A 279 -21.73 -6.10 -4.12
CA ARG A 279 -22.64 -7.13 -4.62
C ARG A 279 -24.10 -6.71 -4.55
N THR A 280 -24.49 -6.07 -3.45
CA THR A 280 -25.89 -5.68 -3.20
C THR A 280 -26.18 -4.25 -3.65
N GLY A 281 -25.14 -3.41 -3.77
CA GLY A 281 -25.27 -1.96 -3.97
C GLY A 281 -25.70 -1.19 -2.71
N GLU A 282 -25.81 -1.89 -1.57
CA GLU A 282 -26.10 -1.29 -0.27
C GLU A 282 -24.93 -0.41 0.16
N HIS A 283 -25.24 0.80 0.64
CA HIS A 283 -24.27 1.76 1.14
C HIS A 283 -24.70 2.28 2.51
N ARG A 284 -23.72 2.54 3.37
CA ARG A 284 -23.93 3.03 4.73
C ARG A 284 -22.87 4.07 5.09
N GLN A 285 -23.30 5.18 5.67
CA GLN A 285 -22.44 6.15 6.33
C GLN A 285 -22.01 5.64 7.72
N LEU A 286 -20.75 5.84 8.09
CA LEU A 286 -20.19 5.37 9.37
C LEU A 286 -20.00 6.46 10.43
N ASP A 287 -19.85 7.72 10.03
CA ASP A 287 -19.42 8.84 10.86
C ASP A 287 -20.52 9.83 11.26
N GLY A 288 -21.79 9.52 10.96
CA GLY A 288 -22.96 10.40 11.04
C GLY A 288 -23.39 10.93 12.42
N SER A 289 -22.47 11.23 13.34
CA SER A 289 -22.75 11.97 14.59
C SER A 289 -21.54 12.73 15.15
N GLN A 290 -20.52 13.03 14.34
CA GLN A 290 -19.25 13.58 14.84
C GLN A 290 -19.02 14.98 14.26
N ASP A 291 -19.56 15.96 14.98
CA ASP A 291 -19.21 17.39 15.07
C ASP A 291 -18.24 17.96 14.02
N ASP A 292 -18.63 19.03 13.32
CA ASP A 292 -17.88 20.12 12.63
C ASP A 292 -16.48 19.86 12.00
N ALA A 293 -16.00 18.63 11.95
CA ALA A 293 -14.62 18.27 11.71
C ALA A 293 -14.55 17.27 10.56
N THR A 294 -13.68 17.56 9.60
CA THR A 294 -13.46 16.71 8.42
C THR A 294 -13.09 15.28 8.82
N ALA A 295 -13.83 14.32 8.27
CA ALA A 295 -13.48 12.91 8.29
C ALA A 295 -12.49 12.55 7.17
N ALA A 296 -11.56 11.64 7.44
CA ALA A 296 -10.68 11.07 6.43
C ALA A 296 -10.58 9.55 6.59
N LEU A 297 -10.68 8.83 5.47
CA LEU A 297 -10.52 7.39 5.50
C LEU A 297 -9.04 7.03 5.75
N VAL A 298 -8.79 6.16 6.73
CA VAL A 298 -7.47 5.54 6.89
C VAL A 298 -7.40 4.30 5.99
N GLN A 299 -8.22 3.29 6.26
CA GLN A 299 -8.20 2.04 5.50
C GLN A 299 -9.40 1.12 5.84
N LEU A 300 -9.87 0.36 4.86
CA LEU A 300 -10.68 -0.85 5.06
C LEU A 300 -9.75 -2.07 5.18
N SER A 301 -9.99 -2.91 6.19
CA SER A 301 -9.28 -4.18 6.36
C SER A 301 -9.51 -5.10 5.15
N ALA A 302 -8.49 -5.85 4.73
CA ALA A 302 -8.57 -6.77 3.59
C ALA A 302 -9.71 -7.79 3.72
N ASN A 303 -10.05 -8.24 4.93
CA ASN A 303 -11.17 -9.16 5.18
C ASN A 303 -12.58 -8.51 5.07
N GLY A 304 -12.65 -7.20 4.79
CA GLY A 304 -13.89 -6.45 4.61
C GLY A 304 -14.70 -6.22 5.90
N ARG A 305 -14.12 -6.36 7.09
CA ARG A 305 -14.86 -6.31 8.37
C ARG A 305 -14.61 -5.08 9.22
N THR A 306 -13.49 -4.39 9.03
CA THR A 306 -13.07 -3.30 9.91
C THR A 306 -12.67 -2.08 9.09
N VAL A 307 -13.19 -0.91 9.44
CA VAL A 307 -12.83 0.37 8.81
C VAL A 307 -12.18 1.26 9.86
N ALA A 308 -11.01 1.80 9.53
CA ALA A 308 -10.39 2.87 10.30
C ALA A 308 -10.55 4.20 9.56
N TYR A 309 -10.89 5.25 10.29
CA TYR A 309 -11.02 6.62 9.78
C TYR A 309 -10.67 7.62 10.88
N THR A 310 -10.29 8.84 10.51
CA THR A 310 -10.03 9.92 11.45
C THR A 310 -11.14 10.95 11.40
N VAL A 311 -11.47 11.56 12.54
CA VAL A 311 -12.30 12.77 12.61
C VAL A 311 -11.60 13.74 13.55
N GLY A 312 -11.22 14.91 13.01
CA GLY A 312 -10.36 15.85 13.71
C GLY A 312 -9.03 15.19 14.14
N LEU A 313 -8.74 15.22 15.45
CA LEU A 313 -7.50 14.66 16.00
C LEU A 313 -7.59 13.17 16.37
N ASP A 314 -8.77 12.56 16.27
CA ASP A 314 -9.02 11.22 16.78
C ASP A 314 -9.12 10.20 15.65
N THR A 315 -8.82 8.94 15.97
CA THR A 315 -9.05 7.80 15.08
C THR A 315 -10.21 6.95 15.59
N TYR A 316 -11.09 6.56 14.69
CA TYR A 316 -12.21 5.65 14.93
C TYR A 316 -11.96 4.35 14.19
N VAL A 317 -12.26 3.23 14.86
CA VAL A 317 -12.19 1.89 14.28
C VAL A 317 -13.57 1.23 14.42
N HIS A 318 -14.22 0.99 13.29
CA HIS A 318 -15.57 0.46 13.21
C HIS A 318 -15.57 -1.00 12.73
N ASP A 319 -16.25 -1.88 13.46
CA ASP A 319 -16.51 -3.26 13.06
C ASP A 319 -17.85 -3.33 12.32
N LEU A 320 -17.78 -3.64 11.02
CA LEU A 320 -18.94 -3.67 10.11
C LEU A 320 -19.93 -4.79 10.42
N ARG A 321 -19.50 -5.84 11.12
CA ARG A 321 -20.35 -6.99 11.45
C ARG A 321 -21.20 -6.72 12.70
N THR A 322 -20.63 -6.05 13.70
CA THR A 322 -21.25 -5.79 15.00
C THR A 322 -21.80 -4.38 15.12
N GLY A 323 -21.36 -3.46 14.26
CA GLY A 323 -21.65 -2.04 14.36
C GLY A 323 -20.90 -1.33 15.49
N ARG A 324 -19.98 -2.01 16.19
CA ARG A 324 -19.21 -1.42 17.30
C ARG A 324 -18.13 -0.48 16.77
N THR A 325 -18.05 0.72 17.32
CA THR A 325 -16.96 1.67 17.08
C THR A 325 -16.08 1.84 18.32
N ILE A 326 -14.78 1.86 18.12
CA ILE A 326 -13.78 2.24 19.13
C ILE A 326 -13.22 3.60 18.74
N ARG A 327 -13.25 4.57 19.67
CA ARG A 327 -12.57 5.87 19.52
C ARG A 327 -11.20 5.82 20.19
N LEU A 328 -10.18 6.27 19.48
CA LEU A 328 -8.81 6.38 19.94
C LEU A 328 -8.41 7.86 19.93
N ASN A 329 -8.28 8.43 21.12
CA ASN A 329 -8.15 9.87 21.31
C ASN A 329 -6.75 10.38 20.94
N LYS A 330 -6.69 11.51 20.22
CA LYS A 330 -5.49 12.27 19.86
C LYS A 330 -4.42 11.44 19.15
N ILE A 331 -4.85 10.47 18.36
CA ILE A 331 -3.96 9.69 17.49
C ILE A 331 -4.46 9.75 16.05
N GLN A 332 -3.50 9.73 15.13
CA GLN A 332 -3.74 9.76 13.70
C GLN A 332 -3.39 8.40 13.12
N GLY A 333 -4.42 7.63 12.74
CA GLY A 333 -4.27 6.33 12.09
C GLY A 333 -3.55 6.46 10.74
N ARG A 334 -2.66 5.52 10.47
CA ARG A 334 -1.83 5.47 9.24
C ARG A 334 -2.10 4.24 8.41
N ALA A 335 -2.28 3.08 9.04
CA ALA A 335 -2.59 1.83 8.35
C ALA A 335 -3.32 0.85 9.27
N LEU A 336 -4.22 0.05 8.71
CA LEU A 336 -4.94 -1.01 9.40
C LEU A 336 -4.46 -2.37 8.90
N SER A 337 -4.26 -3.33 9.80
CA SER A 337 -3.85 -4.67 9.39
C SER A 337 -4.96 -5.37 8.58
N PRO A 338 -4.60 -6.29 7.65
CA PRO A 338 -5.55 -7.03 6.81
C PRO A 338 -6.69 -7.74 7.58
N ASP A 339 -6.43 -8.17 8.81
CA ASP A 339 -7.37 -8.82 9.71
C ASP A 339 -8.20 -7.86 10.58
N GLY A 340 -7.90 -6.55 10.53
CA GLY A 340 -8.55 -5.51 11.34
C GLY A 340 -8.12 -5.48 12.81
N GLY A 341 -7.07 -6.24 13.18
CA GLY A 341 -6.65 -6.43 14.57
C GLY A 341 -5.61 -5.43 15.08
N HIS A 342 -4.92 -4.72 14.19
CA HIS A 342 -3.83 -3.80 14.55
C HIS A 342 -3.89 -2.50 13.76
N LEU A 343 -3.51 -1.41 14.40
CA LEU A 343 -3.48 -0.07 13.82
C LEU A 343 -2.08 0.53 13.96
N LEU A 344 -1.47 0.93 12.86
CA LEU A 344 -0.35 1.87 12.88
C LEU A 344 -0.90 3.28 13.03
N TYR A 345 -0.28 4.06 13.91
CA TYR A 345 -0.68 5.44 14.14
C TYR A 345 0.53 6.30 14.51
N THR A 346 0.39 7.61 14.32
CA THR A 346 1.27 8.61 14.90
C THR A 346 0.51 9.38 15.97
N ASP A 347 1.15 9.68 17.10
CA ASP A 347 0.60 10.68 18.02
C ASP A 347 0.86 12.10 17.47
N GLY A 348 -0.04 13.04 17.77
CA GLY A 348 0.02 14.40 17.22
C GLY A 348 1.15 15.28 17.78
N ASN A 349 2.01 14.73 18.64
CA ASN A 349 2.99 15.51 19.41
C ASN A 349 4.44 15.14 19.10
N THR A 350 4.73 13.87 18.82
CA THR A 350 6.12 13.36 18.74
C THR A 350 6.49 12.82 17.36
N GLU A 351 5.55 12.73 16.42
CA GLU A 351 5.70 12.03 15.13
C GLU A 351 6.12 10.55 15.26
N ALA A 352 6.12 10.00 16.48
CA ALA A 352 6.48 8.63 16.73
C ALA A 352 5.46 7.68 16.10
N LEU A 353 5.95 6.73 15.32
CA LEU A 353 5.13 5.70 14.72
C LEU A 353 4.96 4.56 15.72
N ARG A 354 3.71 4.23 16.03
CA ARG A 354 3.34 3.21 17.01
C ARG A 354 2.38 2.21 16.40
N LEU A 355 2.46 0.97 16.88
CA LEU A 355 1.58 -0.13 16.52
C LEU A 355 0.70 -0.48 17.71
N ARG A 356 -0.62 -0.35 17.57
CA ARG A 356 -1.61 -0.72 18.58
C ARG A 356 -2.24 -2.06 18.26
N ASN A 357 -2.31 -2.96 19.23
CA ASN A 357 -3.19 -4.12 19.18
C ASN A 357 -4.61 -3.69 19.62
N LEU A 358 -5.58 -3.79 18.72
CA LEU A 358 -6.94 -3.25 18.94
C LEU A 358 -7.79 -4.08 19.91
N ARG A 359 -7.39 -5.32 20.22
CA ARG A 359 -8.07 -6.16 21.21
C ARG A 359 -7.58 -5.89 22.64
N SER A 360 -6.26 -5.85 22.83
CA SER A 360 -5.64 -5.67 24.15
C SER A 360 -5.40 -4.20 24.52
N GLY A 361 -5.36 -3.30 23.53
CA GLY A 361 -4.97 -1.90 23.72
C GLY A 361 -3.47 -1.68 23.91
N ALA A 362 -2.64 -2.73 23.80
CA ALA A 362 -1.20 -2.61 23.93
C ALA A 362 -0.57 -1.86 22.75
N ASP A 363 0.36 -0.95 23.05
CA ASP A 363 1.08 -0.15 22.07
C ASP A 363 2.57 -0.52 22.06
N HIS A 364 3.15 -0.60 20.85
CA HIS A 364 4.58 -0.80 20.65
C HIS A 364 5.16 0.32 19.79
N LEU A 365 6.28 0.90 20.21
CA LEU A 365 7.04 1.85 19.38
C LEU A 365 7.59 1.11 18.15
N VAL A 366 7.38 1.68 16.96
CA VAL A 366 7.94 1.21 15.68
C VAL A 366 9.15 2.04 15.31
N ALA A 367 9.01 3.37 15.34
CA ALA A 367 10.07 4.33 15.11
C ALA A 367 9.82 5.59 15.95
N THR A 368 10.88 6.24 16.41
CA THR A 368 10.83 7.51 17.15
C THR A 368 10.31 8.66 16.30
N GLN A 369 10.55 8.58 14.99
CA GLN A 369 9.95 9.41 13.96
C GLN A 369 9.71 8.53 12.74
N GLY A 370 8.55 8.60 12.09
CA GLY A 370 8.35 7.82 10.87
C GLY A 370 6.97 7.97 10.25
N GLY A 371 6.91 7.63 8.96
CA GLY A 371 5.68 7.57 8.17
C GLY A 371 5.33 6.15 7.80
N ALA A 372 4.04 5.88 7.64
CA ALA A 372 3.50 4.65 7.09
C ALA A 372 2.30 4.99 6.21
N GLU A 373 2.12 4.19 5.16
CA GLU A 373 1.00 4.30 4.23
C GLU A 373 -0.05 3.21 4.50
N PRO A 374 -1.31 3.40 4.08
CA PRO A 374 -2.28 2.31 4.01
C PRO A 374 -1.70 1.12 3.24
N GLY A 375 -1.71 -0.07 3.85
CA GLY A 375 -1.03 -1.27 3.32
C GLY A 375 0.38 -1.52 3.86
N ALA A 376 0.81 -0.78 4.89
CA ALA A 376 2.09 -0.96 5.57
C ALA A 376 2.18 -2.19 6.52
N LEU A 377 1.11 -2.99 6.66
CA LEU A 377 1.01 -4.10 7.61
C LEU A 377 0.64 -5.42 6.95
N THR A 378 1.26 -6.51 7.38
CA THR A 378 0.73 -7.86 7.16
C THR A 378 -0.34 -8.23 8.21
N ALA A 379 -1.03 -9.35 8.00
CA ALA A 379 -1.99 -9.87 8.99
C ALA A 379 -1.32 -10.06 10.36
N HIS A 380 -2.08 -9.78 11.42
CA HIS A 380 -1.60 -9.80 12.81
C HIS A 380 -0.37 -8.91 13.09
N ALA A 381 -0.03 -8.01 12.16
CA ALA A 381 1.16 -7.18 12.21
C ALA A 381 2.48 -7.96 12.39
N HIS A 382 2.58 -9.19 11.86
CA HIS A 382 3.83 -9.95 11.82
C HIS A 382 4.96 -9.18 11.13
N THR A 383 4.63 -8.37 10.12
CA THR A 383 5.56 -7.47 9.46
C THR A 383 4.95 -6.08 9.34
N THR A 384 5.78 -5.07 9.60
CA THR A 384 5.48 -3.65 9.42
C THR A 384 6.52 -3.05 8.47
N VAL A 385 6.07 -2.31 7.47
CA VAL A 385 6.95 -1.45 6.65
C VAL A 385 6.71 0.02 6.98
N PHE A 386 7.78 0.80 7.01
CA PHE A 386 7.70 2.20 7.39
C PHE A 386 8.89 2.96 6.82
N ALA A 387 8.74 4.27 6.66
CA ALA A 387 9.80 5.16 6.23
C ALA A 387 10.23 6.07 7.36
N THR A 388 11.52 6.35 7.50
CA THR A 388 12.04 7.21 8.57
C THR A 388 13.41 7.78 8.20
N PRO A 389 13.70 9.04 8.59
CA PRO A 389 15.03 9.62 8.49
C PRO A 389 15.96 9.23 9.66
N ALA A 390 15.50 8.39 10.59
CA ALA A 390 16.29 7.99 11.75
C ALA A 390 17.47 7.09 11.34
N GLY A 391 18.67 7.65 11.34
CA GLY A 391 19.92 6.96 10.97
C GLY A 391 20.44 5.93 11.99
N ASP A 392 19.69 5.62 13.06
CA ASP A 392 20.10 4.75 14.15
C ASP A 392 19.35 3.41 14.21
N LEU A 393 18.46 3.14 13.25
CA LEU A 393 17.68 1.89 13.23
C LEU A 393 18.50 0.68 12.79
N VAL A 394 19.47 0.87 11.89
CA VAL A 394 20.43 -0.15 11.47
C VAL A 394 21.82 0.49 11.29
N PRO A 395 22.92 -0.17 11.68
CA PRO A 395 24.26 0.43 11.60
C PRO A 395 24.72 0.84 10.19
N SER A 396 24.11 0.28 9.15
CA SER A 396 24.42 0.58 7.75
C SER A 396 23.66 1.80 7.22
N ASP A 397 23.02 2.61 8.09
CA ASP A 397 22.31 3.83 7.71
C ASP A 397 23.22 5.04 7.80
N THR A 398 23.71 5.48 6.64
CA THR A 398 24.78 6.48 6.56
C THR A 398 24.47 7.65 5.64
N ASN A 399 23.38 7.58 4.87
CA ASN A 399 23.04 8.61 3.89
C ASN A 399 22.31 9.85 4.47
N ASN A 400 21.90 9.82 5.76
CA ASN A 400 21.08 10.86 6.41
C ASN A 400 19.78 11.19 5.64
N ALA A 401 19.29 10.29 4.81
CA ALA A 401 18.06 10.41 4.06
C ALA A 401 16.97 9.56 4.71
N ALA A 402 15.70 9.81 4.34
CA ALA A 402 14.63 8.91 4.75
C ALA A 402 14.80 7.57 4.02
N ASP A 403 14.73 6.46 4.75
CA ASP A 403 14.84 5.12 4.19
C ASP A 403 13.62 4.27 4.55
N VAL A 404 13.38 3.23 3.76
CA VAL A 404 12.28 2.28 3.96
C VAL A 404 12.80 1.07 4.73
N PHE A 405 12.13 0.76 5.84
CA PHE A 405 12.47 -0.34 6.72
C PHE A 405 11.34 -1.36 6.81
N VAL A 406 11.74 -2.60 7.03
CA VAL A 406 10.86 -3.72 7.36
C VAL A 406 11.19 -4.14 8.78
N ARG A 407 10.19 -4.11 9.67
CA ARG A 407 10.25 -4.68 11.01
C ARG A 407 9.42 -5.96 11.05
N ARG A 408 10.06 -7.07 11.37
CA ARG A 408 9.38 -8.34 11.64
C ARG A 408 9.14 -8.49 13.15
N GLY A 409 7.87 -8.51 13.53
CA GLY A 409 7.38 -8.81 14.87
C GLY A 409 7.39 -10.32 15.15
N ARG A 410 7.04 -10.68 16.38
CA ARG A 410 6.83 -12.07 16.78
C ARG A 410 5.47 -12.57 16.33
#